data_AF-A0A526S766-F1
#
_entry.id   AF-A0A526S766-F1
#
_cell.length_a   1.000
_cell.length_b   1.000
_cell.length_c   1.000
_cell.angle_alpha   90.00
_cell.angle_beta   90.00
_cell.angle_gamma   90.00
#
_symmetry.space_group_name_H-M   'P 1'
#
loop_
_entity.id
_entity.type
_entity.pdbx_description
1 polymer ?
#
loop_
_entity_poly.entity_id
_entity_poly.type
_entity_poly.pdbx_seq_one_letter_code
_entity_poly.pdbx_strand_id
1 'polypeptide(L)'
;MNENEKLAQEVKAWRAKGGVTAEAAAKALGIPKRTFEGIEQGRGFPYPLLLRVAIESLSLQAMLENSPRADHRRRKSGRNVDG
;
A
#
# COMPACT_ATOMS: atom_id res chain seq x y z
N MET A 1 22.78 4.10 -11.42
CA MET A 1 21.75 4.11 -10.37
C MET A 1 21.94 2.89 -9.49
N ASN A 2 22.16 3.10 -8.20
CA ASN A 2 22.36 2.00 -7.25
C ASN A 2 21.01 1.36 -6.85
N GLU A 3 21.06 0.18 -6.23
CA GLU A 3 19.85 -0.57 -5.85
C GLU A 3 18.94 0.18 -4.87
N ASN A 4 19.50 1.00 -3.98
CA ASN A 4 18.72 1.80 -3.03
C ASN A 4 17.98 2.94 -3.73
N GLU A 5 18.59 3.57 -4.72
CA GLU A 5 17.95 4.61 -5.54
C GLU A 5 16.80 4.03 -6.38
N LYS A 6 16.97 2.84 -6.94
CA LYS A 6 15.90 2.13 -7.65
C LYS A 6 14.73 1.83 -6.72
N LEU A 7 15.01 1.25 -5.55
CA LEU A 7 14.00 0.97 -4.53
C LEU A 7 13.26 2.26 -4.11
N ALA A 8 14.00 3.35 -3.91
CA ALA A 8 13.40 4.65 -3.56
C ALA A 8 12.43 5.15 -4.63
N GLN A 9 12.78 5.00 -5.91
CA GLN A 9 11.90 5.36 -7.03
C GLN A 9 10.66 4.47 -7.11
N GLU A 10 10.82 3.15 -6.94
CA GLU A 10 9.71 2.20 -6.93
C GLU A 10 8.70 2.54 -5.83
N VAL A 11 9.19 2.80 -4.61
CA VAL A 11 8.35 3.16 -3.45
C VAL A 11 7.64 4.49 -3.67
N LYS A 12 8.34 5.51 -4.17
CA LYS A 12 7.73 6.81 -4.52
C LYS A 12 6.65 6.67 -5.59
N ALA A 13 6.92 5.89 -6.65
CA ALA A 13 6.00 5.68 -7.75
C ALA A 13 4.74 4.95 -7.28
N TRP A 14 4.89 3.90 -6.46
CA TRP A 14 3.77 3.20 -5.86
C TRP A 14 2.90 4.14 -5.01
N ARG A 15 3.52 4.93 -4.13
CA ARG A 15 2.78 5.88 -3.28
C ARG A 15 2.05 6.93 -4.11
N ALA A 16 2.71 7.50 -5.12
CA ALA A 16 2.13 8.49 -6.02
C ALA A 16 0.94 7.91 -6.80
N LYS A 17 1.06 6.67 -7.30
CA LYS A 17 -0.02 5.96 -7.99
C LYS A 17 -1.23 5.73 -7.08
N GLY A 18 -1.01 5.42 -5.81
CA GLY A 18 -2.07 5.26 -4.82
C GLY A 18 -2.67 6.58 -4.33
N GLY A 19 -2.05 7.73 -4.61
CA GLY A 19 -2.51 9.03 -4.11
C GLY A 19 -2.47 9.17 -2.59
N VAL A 20 -1.66 8.36 -1.89
CA VAL A 20 -1.62 8.33 -0.42
C VAL A 20 -0.46 9.14 0.16
N THR A 21 -0.64 9.64 1.38
CA THR A 21 0.42 10.35 2.11
C THR A 21 1.52 9.37 2.55
N ALA A 22 2.73 9.88 2.82
CA ALA A 22 3.82 9.05 3.35
C ALA A 22 3.45 8.37 4.68
N GLU A 23 2.63 9.04 5.50
CA GLU A 23 2.14 8.51 6.76
C GLU A 23 1.16 7.34 6.56
N ALA A 24 0.20 7.48 5.65
CA ALA A 24 -0.73 6.41 5.31
C ALA A 24 -0.01 5.20 4.68
N ALA A 25 0.96 5.45 3.79
CA ALA A 25 1.79 4.42 3.20
C ALA A 25 2.62 3.66 4.26
N ALA A 26 3.27 4.38 5.17
CA ALA A 26 4.03 3.79 6.26
C ALA A 26 3.15 2.94 7.18
N LYS A 27 1.95 3.43 7.50
CA LYS A 27 0.95 2.70 8.28
C LYS A 27 0.50 1.41 7.58
N ALA A 28 0.22 1.46 6.29
CA ALA A 28 -0.17 0.28 5.51
C ALA A 28 0.93 -0.79 5.46
N LEU A 29 2.19 -0.35 5.39
CA LEU A 29 3.38 -1.22 5.42
C LEU A 29 3.77 -1.68 6.82
N GLY A 30 3.13 -1.15 7.88
CA GLY A 30 3.47 -1.48 9.27
C GLY A 30 4.85 -1.01 9.71
N ILE A 31 5.39 0.07 9.12
CA ILE A 31 6.71 0.62 9.44
C ILE A 31 6.61 2.07 9.95
N PRO A 32 7.60 2.56 10.73
CA PRO A 32 7.64 3.96 11.11
C PRO A 32 7.71 4.90 9.89
N LYS A 33 7.02 6.05 9.96
CA LYS A 33 7.07 7.09 8.90
C LYS A 33 8.50 7.49 8.53
N ARG A 34 9.37 7.67 9.53
CA ARG A 34 10.78 8.02 9.32
C ARG A 34 11.54 6.95 8.52
N THR A 35 11.18 5.68 8.69
CA THR A 35 11.76 4.57 7.91
C THR A 35 11.30 4.67 6.46
N PHE A 36 10.00 4.88 6.23
CA PHE A 36 9.44 5.07 4.90
C PHE A 36 10.08 6.25 4.16
N GLU A 37 10.17 7.41 4.81
CA GLU A 37 10.81 8.60 4.25
C GLU A 37 12.30 8.37 3.95
N GLY A 38 13.01 7.65 4.83
CA GLY A 38 14.40 7.26 4.58
C GLY A 38 14.56 6.39 3.35
N ILE A 39 13.63 5.45 3.10
CA ILE A 39 13.62 4.64 1.88
C ILE A 39 13.40 5.52 0.66
N GLU A 40 12.40 6.42 0.68
CA GLU A 40 12.15 7.36 -0.41
C GLU A 40 13.35 8.30 -0.69
N GLN A 41 14.20 8.55 0.30
CA GLN A 41 15.43 9.34 0.17
C GLN A 41 16.63 8.53 -0.33
N GLY A 42 16.50 7.22 -0.54
CA GLY A 42 17.60 6.36 -1.02
C GLY A 42 18.49 5.78 0.09
N ARG A 43 18.07 5.84 1.37
CA ARG A 43 18.79 5.18 2.48
C ARG A 43 18.84 3.65 2.31
N GLY A 44 17.91 3.10 1.53
CA GLY A 44 17.73 1.65 1.34
C GLY A 44 16.89 1.03 2.45
N PHE A 45 16.69 -0.28 2.33
CA PHE A 45 15.98 -1.10 3.31
C PHE A 45 16.69 -2.44 3.43
N PRO A 46 16.84 -3.03 4.64
CA PRO A 46 17.58 -4.29 4.82
C PRO A 46 17.04 -5.47 4.00
N TYR A 47 15.74 -5.47 3.70
CA TYR A 47 15.07 -6.53 2.94
C TYR A 47 14.31 -5.95 1.75
N PRO A 48 15.00 -5.49 0.68
CA PRO A 48 14.37 -4.76 -0.41
C PRO A 48 13.34 -5.60 -1.18
N LEU A 49 13.58 -6.91 -1.31
CA LEU A 49 12.63 -7.82 -1.94
C LEU A 49 11.34 -7.98 -1.11
N LEU A 50 11.47 -8.07 0.23
CA LEU A 50 10.31 -8.14 1.11
C LEU A 50 9.43 -6.88 1.00
N LEU A 51 10.06 -5.71 0.91
CA LEU A 51 9.35 -4.45 0.74
C LEU A 51 8.57 -4.42 -0.59
N ARG A 52 9.17 -4.90 -1.69
CA ARG A 52 8.51 -4.99 -3.00
C ARG A 52 7.27 -5.89 -2.95
N VAL A 53 7.40 -7.08 -2.36
CA VAL A 53 6.27 -8.03 -2.21
C VAL A 53 5.16 -7.42 -1.35
N ALA A 54 5.50 -6.73 -0.27
CA ALA A 54 4.51 -6.05 0.57
C ALA A 54 3.75 -4.96 -0.21
N ILE A 55 4.46 -4.15 -0.99
CA ILE A 55 3.90 -3.11 -1.86
C ILE A 55 2.94 -3.70 -2.91
N GLU A 56 3.36 -4.75 -3.60
CA GLU A 56 2.53 -5.44 -4.60
C GLU A 56 1.26 -6.04 -3.99
N SER A 57 1.38 -6.66 -2.81
CA SER A 57 0.24 -7.20 -2.07
C SER A 57 -0.78 -6.12 -1.72
N LEU A 58 -0.33 -4.97 -1.22
CA LEU A 58 -1.20 -3.83 -0.91
C LEU A 58 -1.89 -3.28 -2.18
N SER A 59 -1.16 -3.18 -3.30
CA SER A 59 -1.75 -2.76 -4.57
C SER A 59 -2.82 -3.74 -5.07
N LEU A 60 -2.58 -5.05 -4.94
CA LEU A 60 -3.55 -6.07 -5.31
C LEU A 60 -4.81 -6.00 -4.44
N GLN A 61 -4.64 -5.85 -3.12
CA GLN A 61 -5.77 -5.68 -2.19
C GLN A 61 -6.62 -4.47 -2.57
N ALA A 62 -5.99 -3.31 -2.82
CA ALA A 62 -6.70 -2.11 -3.25
C ALA A 62 -7.46 -2.32 -4.57
N MET A 63 -6.90 -3.07 -5.54
CA MET A 63 -7.60 -3.40 -6.78
C MET A 63 -8.82 -4.30 -6.56
N LEU A 64 -8.72 -5.28 -5.65
CA LEU A 64 -9.81 -6.19 -5.34
C LEU A 64 -10.95 -5.49 -4.59
N GLU A 65 -10.64 -4.58 -3.66
CA GLU A 65 -11.63 -3.79 -2.92
C GLU A 65 -12.41 -2.84 -3.81
N ASN A 66 -11.75 -2.24 -4.82
CA ASN A 66 -12.39 -1.36 -5.80
C ASN A 66 -13.15 -2.13 -6.91
N SER A 67 -13.22 -3.47 -6.85
CA SER A 67 -13.94 -4.26 -7.84
C SER A 67 -15.46 -4.19 -7.65
N PRO A 68 -16.26 -3.99 -8.72
CA PRO A 68 -17.73 -3.93 -8.62
C PRO A 68 -18.37 -5.21 -8.08
N ARG A 69 -17.64 -6.34 -8.06
CA ARG A 69 -18.09 -7.61 -7.46
C ARG A 69 -18.09 -7.59 -5.92
N ALA A 70 -17.31 -6.73 -5.28
CA ALA A 70 -17.27 -6.60 -3.82
C ALA A 70 -18.52 -5.89 -3.27
N ASP A 71 -19.11 -4.99 -4.05
CA ASP A 71 -20.24 -4.14 -3.64
C ASP A 71 -21.54 -4.95 -3.40
N HIS A 72 -21.68 -6.12 -4.05
CA HIS A 72 -22.84 -7.00 -3.87
C HIS A 72 -22.87 -7.72 -2.51
N ARG A 73 -21.72 -7.89 -1.84
CA ARG A 73 -21.68 -8.49 -0.50
C ARG A 73 -22.08 -7.51 0.61
N ARG A 74 -21.86 -6.21 0.41
CA ARG A 74 -22.18 -5.17 1.43
C ARG A 74 -23.69 -4.90 1.53
N ARG A 75 -24.44 -5.05 0.43
CA ARG A 75 -25.90 -4.77 0.39
C ARG A 75 -26.79 -5.87 0.98
N LYS A 76 -26.30 -7.10 1.16
CA LYS A 76 -27.12 -8.21 1.70
C LYS A 76 -27.20 -8.29 3.22
N SER A 77 -26.39 -7.53 3.96
CA SER A 77 -26.39 -7.56 5.43
C SER A 77 -27.31 -6.51 6.09
N GLY A 78 -27.95 -5.63 5.30
CA GLY A 78 -28.72 -4.48 5.82
C GLY A 78 -30.24 -4.60 5.70
N ARG A 79 -30.79 -5.78 5.43
CA ARG A 79 -32.24 -5.99 5.39
C ARG A 79 -32.63 -7.14 6.30
N ASN A 80 -33.22 -6.77 7.45
CA ASN A 80 -34.22 -7.48 8.24
C ASN A 80 -33.87 -7.44 9.74
N VAL A 81 -34.54 -6.56 10.48
CA VAL A 81 -35.51 -6.95 11.53
C VAL A 81 -36.24 -5.68 12.01
N ASP A 82 -37.40 -5.40 11.41
CA ASP A 82 -38.50 -4.72 12.09
C ASP A 82 -39.73 -5.59 11.87
N GLY A 83 -40.19 -6.22 12.95
CA GLY A 83 -41.36 -7.10 13.03
C GLY A 83 -41.73 -7.27 14.49
#